data_AF-A0A672UVN2-F1
#
_entry.id   AF-A0A672UVN2-F1
#
_cell.length_a   1.000
_cell.length_b   1.000
_cell.length_c   1.000
_cell.angle_alpha   90.00
_cell.angle_beta   90.00
_cell.angle_gamma   90.00
#
_symmetry.space_group_name_H-M   'P 1'
#
loop_
_entity.id
_entity.type
_entity.pdbx_description
1 polymer ?
#
loop_
_entity_poly.entity_id
_entity_poly.type
_entity_poly.pdbx_seq_one_letter_code
_entity_poly.pdbx_strand_id
1 'polypeptide(L)'
;VLSLQSLMKVCAGCDTPISDRFLLRVNERSWHEACVKCAVWWPRLFQTKCSSCLKAIAPSELIMRVLENVYHVHCFYCCECERRLQRGDEFVLKEGQLLCRSDYEKEKEMLSAISPAPTESGEGP
;
A
#
# COMPACT_ATOMS: atom_id res chain seq x y z
N VAL A 1 52.12 -19.80 -9.91
CA VAL A 1 51.14 -18.72 -9.63
C VAL A 1 49.76 -18.96 -10.25
N LEU A 2 49.36 -20.23 -10.46
CA LEU A 2 48.01 -20.54 -10.94
C LEU A 2 47.06 -20.72 -9.76
N SER A 3 46.07 -19.84 -9.70
CA SER A 3 44.76 -20.02 -9.07
C SER A 3 44.61 -19.82 -7.55
N LEU A 4 45.07 -18.68 -7.02
CA LEU A 4 44.51 -18.10 -5.79
C LEU A 4 43.10 -17.47 -6.00
N GLN A 5 42.60 -17.46 -7.24
CA GLN A 5 41.27 -16.94 -7.58
C GLN A 5 40.13 -17.94 -7.33
N SER A 6 40.41 -19.20 -6.97
CA SER A 6 39.38 -20.26 -6.89
C SER A 6 38.77 -20.48 -5.49
N LEU A 7 39.24 -19.78 -4.45
CA LEU A 7 38.73 -19.98 -3.07
C LEU A 7 37.70 -18.93 -2.63
N MET A 8 37.58 -17.80 -3.34
CA MET A 8 36.60 -16.77 -2.99
C MET A 8 35.21 -17.24 -3.42
N LYS A 9 34.36 -17.55 -2.44
CA LYS A 9 32.96 -17.92 -2.72
C LYS A 9 32.22 -16.67 -3.22
N VAL A 10 31.53 -16.79 -4.34
CA VAL A 10 30.73 -15.70 -4.90
C VAL A 10 29.30 -15.79 -4.35
N CYS A 11 28.74 -14.65 -3.97
CA CYS A 11 27.39 -14.56 -3.43
C CYS A 11 26.34 -14.72 -4.53
N ALA A 12 25.46 -15.72 -4.42
CA ALA A 12 24.39 -15.98 -5.37
C ALA A 12 23.27 -14.90 -5.43
N GLY A 13 23.29 -13.91 -4.52
CA GLY A 13 22.32 -12.82 -4.50
C GLY A 13 22.80 -11.49 -5.08
N CYS A 14 24.11 -11.30 -5.25
CA CYS A 14 24.68 -10.03 -5.73
C CYS A 14 25.91 -10.18 -6.63
N ASP A 15 26.31 -11.42 -6.93
CA ASP A 15 27.40 -11.79 -7.84
C ASP A 15 28.79 -11.22 -7.48
N THR A 16 28.97 -10.79 -6.24
CA THR A 16 30.27 -10.30 -5.72
C THR A 16 30.96 -11.33 -4.83
N PRO A 17 32.31 -11.29 -4.70
CA PRO A 17 33.04 -12.15 -3.79
C PRO A 17 32.63 -11.92 -2.33
N ILE A 18 32.39 -13.01 -1.60
CA ILE A 18 32.06 -12.97 -0.18
C ILE A 18 33.32 -12.65 0.61
N SER A 19 33.35 -11.45 1.18
CA SER A 19 34.42 -10.96 2.07
C SER A 19 34.04 -10.97 3.55
N ASP A 20 32.80 -11.38 3.87
CA ASP A 20 32.27 -11.49 5.22
C ASP A 20 33.04 -12.52 6.06
N ARG A 21 33.03 -12.32 7.39
CA ARG A 21 33.60 -13.29 8.35
C ARG A 21 32.90 -14.64 8.30
N PHE A 22 31.61 -14.64 8.02
CA PHE A 22 30.77 -15.83 7.93
C PHE A 22 30.03 -15.82 6.59
N LEU A 23 29.88 -16.98 5.97
CA LEU A 23 29.06 -17.17 4.77
C LEU A 23 27.88 -18.07 5.10
N LEU A 24 26.74 -17.81 4.47
CA LEU A 24 25.57 -18.68 4.57
C LEU A 24 25.52 -19.63 3.37
N ARG A 25 25.26 -20.92 3.62
CA ARG A 25 25.05 -21.93 2.57
C ARG A 25 23.59 -22.36 2.56
N VAL A 26 22.89 -22.06 1.48
CA VAL A 26 21.46 -22.37 1.29
C VAL A 26 21.29 -22.99 -0.09
N ASN A 27 20.70 -24.18 -0.16
CA ASN A 27 20.49 -24.94 -1.40
C ASN A 27 21.76 -25.04 -2.27
N GLU A 28 22.87 -25.47 -1.66
CA GLU A 28 24.18 -25.60 -2.32
C GLU A 28 24.82 -24.31 -2.85
N ARG A 29 24.21 -23.13 -2.59
CA ARG A 29 24.74 -21.82 -2.98
C ARG A 29 25.27 -21.05 -1.77
N SER A 30 26.26 -20.19 -2.00
CA SER A 30 26.86 -19.33 -0.97
C SER A 30 26.29 -17.93 -1.04
N TRP A 31 26.10 -17.29 0.11
CA TRP A 31 25.45 -15.98 0.24
C TRP A 31 26.09 -15.15 1.35
N HIS A 32 26.11 -13.82 1.17
CA HIS A 32 26.31 -12.89 2.29
C HIS A 32 25.17 -13.05 3.30
N GLU A 33 25.45 -12.77 4.58
CA GLU A 33 24.41 -12.68 5.61
C GLU A 33 23.29 -11.72 5.19
N ALA A 34 23.67 -10.56 4.64
CA ALA A 34 22.73 -9.56 4.17
C ALA A 34 21.96 -9.94 2.89
N CYS A 35 22.44 -10.91 2.11
CA CYS A 35 21.88 -11.29 0.80
C CYS A 35 20.88 -12.44 0.86
N VAL A 36 20.87 -13.25 1.92
CA VAL A 36 19.81 -14.25 2.12
C VAL A 36 18.55 -13.53 2.59
N LYS A 37 17.52 -13.52 1.74
CA LYS A 37 16.18 -13.02 2.08
C LYS A 37 15.17 -14.15 1.89
N CYS A 38 14.16 -14.20 2.76
CA CYS A 38 13.08 -15.17 2.66
C CYS A 38 12.31 -14.96 1.34
N ALA A 39 12.07 -16.04 0.57
CA ALA A 39 11.25 -15.98 -0.65
C ALA A 39 9.79 -15.55 -0.38
N VAL A 40 9.30 -15.72 0.85
CA VAL A 40 7.99 -15.21 1.29
C VAL A 40 7.99 -13.67 1.36
N TRP A 41 9.18 -13.06 1.50
CA TRP A 41 9.40 -11.61 1.43
C TRP A 41 9.70 -11.12 0.00
N TRP A 42 9.38 -11.94 -1.00
CA TRP A 42 9.30 -11.54 -2.41
C TRP A 42 7.89 -11.03 -2.85
N PRO A 43 7.10 -10.25 -2.07
CA PRO A 43 6.12 -9.37 -2.71
C PRO A 43 6.80 -8.18 -3.40
N ARG A 44 8.09 -8.27 -3.79
CA ARG A 44 8.67 -7.36 -4.80
C ARG A 44 7.94 -7.44 -6.15
N LEU A 45 7.13 -8.49 -6.38
CA LEU A 45 6.21 -8.57 -7.53
C LEU A 45 4.84 -7.90 -7.31
N PHE A 46 4.47 -7.57 -6.07
CA PHE A 46 3.29 -6.80 -5.73
C PHE A 46 3.69 -5.63 -4.84
N GLN A 47 4.29 -4.59 -5.45
CA GLN A 47 4.47 -3.33 -4.74
C GLN A 47 3.11 -2.88 -4.21
N THR A 48 3.00 -2.78 -2.89
CA THR A 48 1.83 -2.19 -2.25
C THR A 48 1.81 -0.72 -2.68
N LYS A 49 0.76 -0.31 -3.41
CA LYS A 49 0.63 1.06 -3.92
C LYS A 49 -0.40 1.80 -3.08
N CYS A 50 -0.12 3.07 -2.81
CA CYS A 50 -1.06 3.95 -2.15
C CYS A 50 -2.31 4.13 -3.04
N SER A 51 -3.51 3.88 -2.51
CA SER A 51 -4.77 4.01 -3.26
C SER A 51 -5.11 5.47 -3.63
N SER A 52 -4.46 6.45 -3.00
CA SER A 52 -4.64 7.89 -3.30
C SER A 52 -3.62 8.40 -4.33
N CYS A 53 -2.30 8.21 -4.09
CA CYS A 53 -1.26 8.77 -4.96
C CYS A 53 -0.68 7.78 -5.98
N LEU A 54 -1.08 6.51 -5.91
CA LEU A 54 -0.65 5.39 -6.77
C LEU A 54 0.85 5.05 -6.73
N LYS A 55 1.63 5.78 -5.92
CA LYS A 55 3.06 5.51 -5.72
C LYS A 55 3.24 4.28 -4.83
N ALA A 56 4.36 3.59 -5.04
CA ALA A 56 4.76 2.48 -4.20
C ALA A 56 4.97 2.95 -2.75
N ILE A 57 4.54 2.13 -1.80
CA ILE A 57 4.81 2.30 -0.38
C ILE A 57 6.05 1.47 -0.04
N ALA A 58 7.08 2.11 0.53
CA ALA A 58 8.27 1.41 0.96
C ALA A 58 8.00 0.56 2.22
N PRO A 59 8.71 -0.56 2.42
CA PRO A 59 8.50 -1.43 3.60
C PRO A 59 8.70 -0.74 4.95
N SER A 60 9.45 0.36 5.00
CA SER A 60 9.72 1.15 6.20
C SER A 60 8.76 2.33 6.39
N GLU A 61 7.88 2.62 5.42
CA GLU A 61 6.90 3.71 5.55
C GLU A 61 5.73 3.30 6.44
N LEU A 62 5.28 4.21 7.30
CA LEU A 62 4.03 4.05 8.04
C LEU A 62 2.85 4.25 7.09
N ILE A 63 1.80 3.45 7.27
CA ILE A 63 0.60 3.47 6.42
C ILE A 63 -0.69 3.56 7.22
N MET A 64 -1.73 4.02 6.54
CA MET A 64 -3.13 3.89 6.95
C MET A 64 -3.75 2.76 6.11
N ARG A 65 -4.45 1.83 6.75
CA ARG A 65 -5.15 0.73 6.07
C ARG A 65 -6.64 0.82 6.38
N VAL A 66 -7.45 0.76 5.33
CA VAL A 66 -8.92 0.75 5.42
C VAL A 66 -9.44 -0.28 4.43
N LEU A 67 -10.09 -1.32 4.95
CA LEU A 67 -10.50 -2.50 4.17
C LEU A 67 -9.28 -3.05 3.37
N GLU A 68 -9.41 -3.17 2.06
CA GLU A 68 -8.38 -3.64 1.14
C GLU A 68 -7.42 -2.53 0.69
N ASN A 69 -7.75 -1.27 0.97
CA ASN A 69 -6.97 -0.11 0.55
C ASN A 69 -5.89 0.28 1.56
N VAL A 70 -4.81 0.83 1.02
CA VAL A 70 -3.64 1.28 1.77
C VAL A 70 -3.26 2.67 1.31
N TYR A 71 -2.86 3.52 2.25
CA TYR A 71 -2.55 4.91 1.99
C TYR A 71 -1.28 5.28 2.73
N HIS A 72 -0.45 6.13 2.13
CA HIS A 72 0.53 6.87 2.93
C HIS A 72 -0.19 7.69 3.99
N VAL A 73 0.41 7.86 5.16
CA VAL A 73 -0.18 8.69 6.24
C VAL A 73 -0.51 10.11 5.76
N HIS A 74 0.33 10.67 4.89
CA HIS A 74 0.11 12.01 4.32
C HIS A 74 -0.90 12.03 3.15
N CYS A 75 -1.25 10.87 2.60
CA CYS A 75 -2.27 10.71 1.54
C CYS A 75 -3.65 10.35 2.09
N PHE A 76 -3.79 10.25 3.41
CA PHE A 76 -5.05 9.91 4.06
C PHE A 76 -5.85 11.20 4.36
N TYR A 77 -6.45 11.76 3.32
CA TYR A 77 -7.20 13.01 3.36
C TYR A 77 -8.51 12.93 2.56
N CYS A 78 -9.46 13.80 2.88
CA CYS A 78 -10.71 13.91 2.13
C CYS A 78 -10.46 14.47 0.72
N CYS A 79 -10.96 13.82 -0.33
CA CYS A 79 -10.74 14.27 -1.71
C CYS A 79 -11.44 15.59 -2.06
N GLU A 80 -12.48 15.99 -1.30
CA GLU A 80 -13.25 17.22 -1.55
C GLU A 80 -12.65 18.45 -0.84
N CYS A 81 -12.29 18.32 0.44
CA CYS A 81 -11.82 19.44 1.26
C CYS A 81 -10.35 19.35 1.66
N GLU A 82 -9.62 18.32 1.23
CA GLU A 82 -8.20 18.05 1.52
C GLU A 82 -7.87 17.90 3.02
N ARG A 83 -8.87 17.86 3.90
CA ARG A 83 -8.67 17.66 5.34
C ARG A 83 -8.06 16.29 5.59
N ARG A 84 -6.93 16.26 6.31
CA ARG A 84 -6.33 15.02 6.82
C ARG A 84 -7.27 14.32 7.78
N LEU A 85 -7.47 13.03 7.55
CA LEU A 85 -8.29 12.16 8.38
C LEU A 85 -7.39 11.47 9.43
N GLN A 86 -7.84 11.38 10.67
CA GLN A 86 -7.08 10.78 11.77
C GLN A 86 -7.86 9.65 12.46
N ARG A 87 -7.19 8.95 13.39
CA ARG A 87 -7.86 7.94 14.22
C ARG A 87 -9.00 8.61 15.00
N GLY A 88 -10.20 8.05 14.89
CA GLY A 88 -11.40 8.59 15.52
C GLY A 88 -12.26 9.46 14.60
N ASP A 89 -11.75 9.85 13.42
CA ASP A 89 -12.58 10.55 12.43
C ASP A 89 -13.56 9.61 11.74
N GLU A 90 -14.76 10.13 11.48
CA GLU A 90 -15.76 9.48 10.64
C GLU A 90 -15.57 9.89 9.17
N PHE A 91 -15.53 8.88 8.30
CA PHE A 91 -15.33 9.05 6.86
C PHE A 91 -15.97 7.90 6.08
N VAL A 92 -16.13 8.09 4.77
CA VAL A 92 -16.64 7.11 3.81
C VAL A 92 -15.55 6.78 2.80
N LEU A 93 -15.48 5.51 2.40
CA LEU A 93 -14.61 5.01 1.35
C LEU A 93 -15.45 4.64 0.12
N LYS A 94 -15.26 5.35 -1.00
CA LYS A 94 -15.91 5.08 -2.31
C LYS A 94 -14.82 4.87 -3.35
N GLU A 95 -14.74 3.69 -3.95
CA GLU A 95 -13.80 3.40 -5.06
C GLU A 95 -12.33 3.78 -4.76
N GLY A 96 -11.90 3.69 -3.51
CA GLY A 96 -10.54 4.09 -3.08
C GLY A 96 -10.40 5.56 -2.68
N GLN A 97 -11.41 6.40 -2.91
CA GLN A 97 -11.48 7.79 -2.49
C GLN A 97 -12.09 7.92 -1.08
N LEU A 98 -11.55 8.85 -0.30
CA LEU A 98 -11.95 9.11 1.08
C LEU A 98 -12.78 10.39 1.12
N LEU A 99 -14.00 10.33 1.65
CA LEU A 99 -14.81 11.51 1.93
C LEU A 99 -14.99 11.67 3.44
N CYS A 100 -14.80 12.88 3.96
CA CYS A 100 -15.15 13.16 5.33
C CYS A 100 -16.67 13.17 5.50
N ARG A 101 -17.15 12.96 6.73
CA ARG A 101 -18.60 12.97 7.04
C ARG A 101 -19.32 14.20 6.48
N SER A 102 -18.78 15.40 6.69
CA SER A 102 -19.44 16.65 6.28
C SER A 102 -19.63 16.72 4.76
N ASP A 103 -18.63 16.37 3.97
CA ASP A 103 -18.73 16.44 2.51
C ASP A 103 -19.57 15.30 1.94
N TYR A 104 -19.54 14.12 2.59
CA TYR A 104 -20.44 13.02 2.25
C TYR A 104 -21.92 13.37 2.49
N GLU A 105 -22.25 14.02 3.60
CA GLU A 105 -23.61 14.46 3.91
C GLU A 105 -24.11 15.50 2.90
N LYS A 106 -23.28 16.50 2.54
CA LYS A 106 -23.60 17.48 1.50
C LYS A 106 -23.85 16.84 0.13
N GLU A 107 -23.00 15.88 -0.27
CA GLU A 107 -23.16 15.15 -1.53
C GLU A 107 -24.50 14.39 -1.55
N LYS A 108 -24.84 13.70 -0.45
CA LYS A 108 -26.08 12.95 -0.30
C LYS A 108 -27.32 13.85 -0.38
N GLU A 109 -27.29 15.01 0.29
CA GLU A 109 -28.39 15.98 0.25
C GLU A 109 -28.61 16.51 -1.18
N MET A 110 -27.54 16.91 -1.87
CA MET A 110 -27.62 17.35 -3.26
C MET A 110 -28.20 16.26 -4.18
N LEU A 111 -27.76 15.00 -4.03
CA LEU A 111 -28.28 13.87 -4.80
C LEU A 111 -29.76 13.60 -4.53
N SER A 112 -30.22 13.77 -3.27
CA SER A 112 -31.62 13.56 -2.90
C SER A 112 -32.57 14.62 -3.45
N ALA A 113 -32.09 15.85 -3.64
CA ALA A 113 -32.90 16.96 -4.16
C ALA A 113 -33.24 16.84 -5.66
N ILE A 114 -32.53 15.98 -6.40
CA ILE A 114 -32.68 15.82 -7.85
C ILE A 114 -33.70 14.72 -8.21
N SER A 115 -34.15 13.94 -7.21
CA SER A 115 -35.23 12.95 -7.36
C SER A 115 -36.45 13.41 -6.56
N PRO A 116 -37.38 14.20 -7.14
CA PRO A 116 -38.65 14.45 -6.49
C PRO A 116 -39.39 13.11 -6.38
N ALA A 117 -39.73 12.72 -5.15
CA ALA A 117 -40.60 11.59 -4.90
C ALA A 117 -41.89 11.72 -5.75
N PRO A 118 -42.50 10.61 -6.23
CA PRO A 118 -43.78 10.69 -6.90
C PRO A 118 -44.77 11.26 -5.90
N THR A 119 -45.36 12.42 -6.21
CA THR A 119 -46.51 12.93 -5.47
C THR A 119 -47.63 11.91 -5.66
N GLU A 120 -47.98 11.19 -4.59
CA GLU A 120 -49.14 10.33 -4.54
C GLU A 120 -50.40 11.21 -4.72
N SER A 121 -50.88 11.29 -5.96
CA SER A 121 -52.18 11.86 -6.27
C SER A 121 -53.25 10.91 -5.74
N GLY A 122 -53.80 11.24 -4.58
CA GLY A 122 -54.97 10.57 -4.05
C GLY A 122 -56.18 10.81 -4.95
N GLU A 123 -56.61 9.77 -5.64
CA GLU A 123 -57.94 9.69 -6.26
C GLU A 123 -58.89 9.04 -5.23
N GLY A 124 -59.71 9.89 -4.61
CA GLY A 124 -60.82 9.46 -3.76
C GLY A 124 -62.03 9.03 -4.59
N PRO A 125 -62.88 8.15 -4.07
CA PRO A 125 -64.21 7.90 -4.61
C PRO A 125 -65.22 8.99 -4.23
#